data_AF-A0AAU3HMX4-F1
#
_entry.id   AF-A0AAU3HMX4-F1
#
_cell.length_a   1.000
_cell.length_b   1.000
_cell.length_c   1.000
_cell.angle_alpha   90.00
_cell.angle_beta   90.00
_cell.angle_gamma   90.00
#
_symmetry.space_group_name_H-M   'P 1'
#
loop_
_entity.id
_entity.type
_entity.pdbx_description
1 polymer ?
#
loop_
_entity_poly.entity_id
_entity_poly.type
_entity_poly.pdbx_seq_one_letter_code
_entity_poly.pdbx_strand_id
1 'polypeptide(L)'
;MESNHVQHVRDVGVDPAGSTSRSYQHSGQLGYHADPNDVVALLCIRSAQSGGLSCVVSSVAVRNEIVRTRPDLATVLYELWWRDLGGGSVKVRGAPRFQGRDPGPG
;
A
#
# COMPACT_ATOMS: atom_id res chain seq x y z
N MET A 1 24.86 1.21 8.48
CA MET A 1 23.94 0.06 8.31
C MET A 1 23.66 -0.02 6.82
N GLU A 2 24.10 -1.08 6.15
CA GLU A 2 23.83 -1.23 4.71
C GLU A 2 22.34 -1.50 4.49
N SER A 3 21.70 -0.71 3.64
CA SER A 3 20.32 -0.91 3.22
C SER A 3 20.26 -2.04 2.20
N ASN A 4 19.50 -3.09 2.52
CA ASN A 4 19.18 -4.10 1.52
C ASN A 4 18.00 -3.61 0.67
N HIS A 5 18.28 -3.19 -0.56
CA HIS A 5 17.28 -2.67 -1.51
C HIS A 5 16.55 -3.76 -2.30
N VAL A 6 16.98 -5.02 -2.18
CA VAL A 6 16.40 -6.15 -2.89
C VAL A 6 15.81 -7.13 -1.90
N GLN A 7 14.54 -7.47 -2.09
CA GLN A 7 13.91 -8.51 -1.28
C GLN A 7 13.24 -9.61 -2.09
N HIS A 8 13.33 -10.82 -1.55
CA HIS A 8 12.62 -11.97 -2.10
C HIS A 8 11.14 -11.90 -1.73
N VAL A 9 10.29 -11.93 -2.74
CA VAL A 9 8.85 -12.18 -2.60
C VAL A 9 8.58 -13.61 -3.02
N ARG A 10 8.31 -14.49 -2.05
CA ARG A 10 8.04 -15.91 -2.28
C ARG A 10 7.27 -16.52 -1.13
N ASP A 11 6.41 -17.48 -1.44
CA ASP A 11 5.80 -18.31 -0.42
C ASP A 11 6.87 -19.23 0.21
N VAL A 12 7.02 -19.13 1.53
CA VAL A 12 7.89 -20.00 2.34
C VAL A 12 7.09 -20.85 3.34
N GLY A 13 5.76 -20.90 3.18
CA GLY A 13 4.87 -21.73 3.99
C GLY A 13 4.53 -21.15 5.37
N VAL A 14 4.67 -19.84 5.57
CA VAL A 14 4.23 -19.20 6.83
C VAL A 14 2.72 -19.01 6.83
N ASP A 15 2.11 -19.13 8.01
CA ASP A 15 0.69 -18.85 8.21
C ASP A 15 0.42 -17.34 8.00
N PRO A 16 -0.43 -16.93 7.04
CA PRO A 16 -0.81 -15.54 6.85
C PRO A 16 -1.43 -14.87 8.09
N ALA A 17 -2.02 -15.64 9.01
CA ALA A 17 -2.59 -15.13 10.26
C ALA A 17 -1.54 -14.98 11.39
N GLY A 18 -0.31 -15.45 11.16
CA GLY A 18 0.79 -15.34 12.12
C GLY A 18 1.19 -13.89 12.40
N SER A 19 1.35 -13.54 13.67
CA SER A 19 1.69 -12.17 14.10
C SER A 19 3.06 -11.68 13.62
N THR A 20 3.96 -12.59 13.25
CA THR A 20 5.29 -12.31 12.72
C THR A 20 5.38 -12.47 11.21
N SER A 21 4.31 -12.97 10.57
CA SER A 21 4.28 -13.24 9.13
C SER A 21 4.36 -11.94 8.35
N ARG A 22 5.22 -11.92 7.33
CA ARG A 22 5.32 -10.82 6.40
C ARG A 22 4.63 -11.17 5.10
N SER A 23 3.96 -10.20 4.50
CA SER A 23 3.18 -10.40 3.27
C SER A 23 3.98 -11.01 2.13
N TYR A 24 5.28 -10.73 2.04
CA TYR A 24 6.17 -11.29 1.02
C TYR A 24 6.57 -12.76 1.24
N GLN A 25 6.12 -13.40 2.33
CA GLN A 25 6.48 -14.76 2.73
C GLN A 25 5.37 -15.80 2.50
N HIS A 26 4.17 -15.41 2.05
CA HIS A 26 3.04 -16.32 1.84
C HIS A 26 2.26 -15.96 0.56
N SER A 27 1.36 -16.85 0.13
CA SER A 27 0.56 -16.72 -1.11
C SER A 27 -0.83 -16.10 -0.92
N GLY A 28 -1.08 -15.49 0.24
CA GLY A 28 -2.38 -14.88 0.58
C GLY A 28 -2.61 -13.59 -0.19
N GLN A 29 -3.86 -13.31 -0.59
CA GLN A 29 -4.19 -12.07 -1.29
C GLN A 29 -3.89 -10.85 -0.42
N LEU A 30 -3.19 -9.88 -0.99
CA LEU A 30 -2.83 -8.64 -0.32
C LEU A 30 -3.73 -7.50 -0.78
N GLY A 31 -4.18 -6.67 0.15
CA GLY A 31 -4.85 -5.41 -0.19
C GLY A 31 -3.89 -4.40 -0.84
N TYR A 32 -4.44 -3.44 -1.58
CA TYR A 32 -3.64 -2.34 -2.11
C TYR A 32 -3.00 -1.54 -0.98
N HIS A 33 -1.72 -1.23 -1.13
CA HIS A 33 -0.92 -0.44 -0.20
C HIS A 33 0.16 0.32 -0.98
N ALA A 34 0.79 1.27 -0.33
CA ALA A 34 1.98 1.96 -0.84
C ALA A 34 3.13 1.69 0.11
N ASP A 35 4.29 1.37 -0.45
CA ASP A 35 5.52 1.24 0.32
C ASP A 35 6.04 2.63 0.74
N PRO A 36 6.82 2.73 1.84
CA PRO A 36 7.40 3.99 2.30
C PRO A 36 8.58 4.47 1.42
N ASN A 37 8.61 4.07 0.15
CA ASN A 37 9.68 4.36 -0.81
C ASN A 37 9.14 5.20 -1.97
N ASP A 38 9.98 6.04 -2.57
CA ASP A 38 9.60 6.84 -3.75
C ASP A 38 9.42 5.98 -5.00
N VAL A 39 10.20 4.89 -5.11
CA VAL A 39 10.17 3.97 -6.26
C VAL A 39 10.24 2.53 -5.75
N VAL A 40 9.41 1.67 -6.36
CA VAL A 40 9.42 0.21 -6.14
C VAL A 40 9.52 -0.46 -7.51
N ALA A 41 10.32 -1.52 -7.60
CA ALA A 41 10.44 -2.35 -8.79
C ALA A 41 10.15 -3.81 -8.42
N LEU A 42 9.42 -4.51 -9.30
CA LEU A 42 9.11 -5.93 -9.16
C LEU A 42 9.76 -6.69 -10.33
N LEU A 43 10.58 -7.69 -10.02
CA LEU A 43 11.21 -8.57 -11.01
C LEU A 43 10.73 -10.00 -10.80
N CYS A 44 9.97 -10.52 -11.75
CA CYS A 44 9.55 -11.92 -11.74
C CYS A 44 10.69 -12.81 -12.25
N ILE A 45 11.40 -13.47 -11.33
CA ILE A 45 12.46 -14.44 -11.67
C ILE A 45 11.86 -15.79 -12.08
N ARG A 46 10.74 -16.18 -11.47
CA ARG A 46 10.01 -17.43 -11.75
C ARG A 46 8.52 -17.20 -11.57
N SER A 47 7.75 -17.43 -12.62
CA SER A 47 6.29 -17.38 -12.56
C SER A 47 5.73 -18.49 -11.67
N ALA A 48 4.64 -18.20 -10.96
CA ALA A 48 3.93 -19.21 -10.18
C ALA A 48 3.25 -20.24 -11.10
N GLN A 49 3.09 -21.47 -10.61
CA GLN A 49 2.33 -22.50 -11.34
C GLN A 49 0.84 -22.11 -11.49
N SER A 50 0.29 -21.45 -10.48
CA SER A 50 -1.06 -20.89 -10.46
C SER A 50 -1.10 -19.68 -9.53
N GLY A 51 -1.91 -18.66 -9.85
CA GLY A 51 -1.97 -17.43 -9.07
C GLY A 51 -0.71 -16.56 -9.25
N GLY A 52 -0.25 -15.92 -8.17
CA GLY A 52 0.98 -15.10 -8.19
C GLY A 52 0.87 -13.80 -9.00
N LEU A 53 -0.35 -13.31 -9.24
CA LEU A 53 -0.57 -12.08 -9.99
C LEU A 53 -0.10 -10.87 -9.17
N SER A 54 0.67 -10.00 -9.83
CA SER A 54 1.02 -8.68 -9.30
C SER A 54 0.08 -7.64 -9.88
N CYS A 55 -0.57 -6.87 -9.01
CA CYS A 55 -1.48 -5.79 -9.41
C CYS A 55 -0.91 -4.45 -8.95
N VAL A 56 -0.85 -3.48 -9.87
CA VAL A 56 -0.44 -2.11 -9.58
C VAL A 56 -1.59 -1.19 -9.96
N VAL A 57 -1.86 -0.19 -9.13
CA VAL A 57 -2.90 0.82 -9.36
C VAL A 57 -2.33 2.22 -9.13
N SER A 58 -2.77 3.18 -9.94
CA SER A 58 -2.42 4.58 -9.75
C SER A 58 -3.33 5.20 -8.69
N SER A 59 -2.77 5.56 -7.54
CA SER A 59 -3.48 6.28 -6.48
C SER A 59 -4.04 7.62 -7.01
N VAL A 60 -3.29 8.30 -7.88
CA VAL A 60 -3.71 9.57 -8.51
C VAL A 60 -4.92 9.37 -9.42
N ALA A 61 -4.95 8.30 -10.21
CA ALA A 61 -6.09 7.98 -11.06
C ALA A 61 -7.35 7.70 -10.21
N VAL A 62 -7.21 6.91 -9.14
CA VAL A 62 -8.29 6.64 -8.17
C VAL A 62 -8.80 7.95 -7.55
N ARG A 63 -7.89 8.82 -7.09
CA ARG A 63 -8.26 10.13 -6.53
C ARG A 63 -9.01 10.99 -7.55
N ASN A 64 -8.55 11.05 -8.80
CA ASN A 64 -9.20 11.85 -9.84
C ASN A 64 -10.61 11.33 -10.13
N GLU A 65 -10.79 10.02 -10.15
CA GLU A 65 -12.10 9.40 -10.34
C GLU A 65 -13.06 9.71 -9.18
N ILE A 66 -12.56 9.69 -7.93
CA ILE A 66 -13.35 10.10 -6.76
C ILE A 66 -13.75 11.58 -6.87
N VAL A 67 -12.82 12.48 -7.21
CA VAL A 67 -13.15 13.91 -7.42
C VAL A 67 -14.24 14.08 -8.48
N ARG A 68 -14.16 13.31 -9.57
CA ARG A 68 -15.11 13.38 -10.69
C ARG A 68 -16.50 12.85 -10.34
N THR A 69 -16.58 11.78 -9.55
CA THR A 69 -17.84 11.04 -9.32
C THR A 69 -18.46 11.25 -7.94
N ARG A 70 -17.63 11.58 -6.94
CA ARG A 70 -17.97 11.75 -5.53
C ARG A 70 -17.15 12.87 -4.89
N PRO A 71 -17.28 14.13 -5.38
CA PRO A 71 -16.54 15.27 -4.83
C PRO A 71 -16.80 15.47 -3.34
N ASP A 72 -18.00 15.08 -2.85
CA ASP A 72 -18.36 15.09 -1.44
C ASP A 72 -17.45 14.22 -0.56
N LEU A 73 -16.90 13.13 -1.11
CA LEU A 73 -15.96 12.26 -0.42
C LEU A 73 -14.50 12.63 -0.68
N ALA A 74 -14.22 13.45 -1.69
CA ALA A 74 -12.85 13.77 -2.09
C ALA A 74 -12.08 14.51 -1.00
N THR A 75 -12.75 15.39 -0.26
CA THR A 75 -12.15 16.16 0.86
C THR A 75 -11.53 15.26 1.92
N VAL A 76 -12.11 14.09 2.20
CA VAL A 76 -11.62 13.13 3.21
C VAL A 76 -10.19 12.65 2.89
N LEU A 77 -9.80 12.62 1.61
CA LEU A 77 -8.43 12.23 1.20
C LEU A 77 -7.35 13.23 1.63
N TYR A 78 -7.75 14.47 1.95
CA TYR A 78 -6.88 15.57 2.34
C TYR A 78 -6.84 15.81 3.86
N GLU A 79 -7.65 15.09 4.63
CA GLU A 79 -7.64 15.16 6.09
C GLU A 79 -6.44 14.43 6.71
N LEU A 80 -6.21 14.58 8.01
CA LEU A 80 -5.12 13.91 8.71
C LEU A 80 -5.49 12.46 9.03
N TRP A 81 -4.71 11.52 8.48
CA TRP A 81 -4.91 10.08 8.70
C TRP A 81 -3.92 9.52 9.70
N TRP A 82 -4.36 8.54 10.50
CA TRP A 82 -3.46 7.77 11.35
C TRP A 82 -2.55 6.87 10.50
N ARG A 83 -1.24 6.92 10.77
CA ARG A 83 -0.28 5.97 10.18
C ARG A 83 0.11 4.93 11.22
N ASP A 84 0.03 3.67 10.82
CA ASP A 84 0.65 2.57 11.55
C ASP A 84 2.13 2.54 11.15
N LEU A 85 3.04 2.60 12.13
CA LEU A 85 4.48 2.60 11.92
C LEU A 85 5.09 1.19 12.05
N GLY A 86 4.27 0.16 12.26
CA GLY A 86 4.72 -1.17 12.63
C GLY A 86 5.13 -1.23 14.11
N GLY A 87 4.93 -2.39 14.75
CA GLY A 87 5.22 -2.59 16.17
C GLY A 87 4.01 -2.58 17.12
N GLY A 88 2.79 -2.46 16.57
CA GLY A 88 1.57 -2.94 17.25
C GLY A 88 0.89 -1.99 18.25
N SER A 89 1.36 -0.76 18.50
CA SER A 89 0.65 0.11 19.45
C SER A 89 0.77 1.63 19.26
N VAL A 90 1.59 2.13 18.34
CA VAL A 90 1.76 3.58 18.18
C VAL A 90 1.15 4.04 16.86
N LYS A 91 -0.08 4.55 16.94
CA LYS A 91 -0.70 5.32 15.86
C LYS A 91 -0.33 6.78 16.06
N VAL A 92 0.46 7.34 15.15
CA VAL A 92 0.77 8.78 15.16
C VAL A 92 -0.20 9.47 14.23
N ARG A 93 -0.70 10.66 14.64
CA ARG A 93 -1.51 11.50 13.76
C ARG A 93 -0.63 11.86 12.56
N GLY A 94 -0.96 11.30 11.41
CA GLY A 94 -0.12 11.34 10.21
C GLY A 94 -0.46 12.51 9.32
N ALA A 95 0.18 12.54 8.16
CA ALA A 95 -0.09 13.50 7.10
C ALA A 95 -1.32 13.07 6.27
N PRO A 96 -1.89 13.98 5.47
CA PRO A 96 -2.91 13.63 4.50
C PRO A 96 -2.47 12.55 3.50
N ARG A 97 -3.45 11.81 2.95
CA ARG A 97 -3.18 10.82 1.89
C ARG A 97 -2.78 11.50 0.59
N PHE A 98 -3.45 12.61 0.27
CA PHE A 98 -3.06 13.50 -0.81
C PHE A 98 -2.71 14.87 -0.24
N GLN A 99 -1.60 15.43 -0.71
CA GLN A 99 -1.20 16.80 -0.40
C GLN A 99 -1.72 17.77 -1.48
N GLY A 100 -1.81 19.05 -1.15
CA GLY A 100 -2.25 20.10 -2.08
C GLY A 100 -3.64 20.65 -1.79
N ARG A 101 -4.22 21.38 -2.75
CA ARG A 101 -5.53 22.02 -2.59
C ARG A 101 -6.64 20.97 -2.55
N ASP A 102 -7.38 20.94 -1.45
CA ASP A 102 -8.67 20.25 -1.36
C ASP A 102 -9.56 20.70 -2.52
N PRO A 103 -10.12 19.77 -3.33
CA PRO A 103 -11.02 20.13 -4.42
C PRO A 103 -12.26 20.90 -3.93
N GLY A 104 -12.60 20.78 -2.65
CA GLY A 104 -13.75 21.45 -2.04
C GLY A 104 -15.10 20.95 -2.58
N PRO A 105 -16.21 21.29 -1.90
CA PRO A 105 -17.53 21.14 -2.49
C PRO A 105 -17.66 22.15 -3.65
N GLY A 106 -17.96 21.65 -4.85
CA GLY A 106 -18.28 22.48 -6.02
C GLY A 106 -19.62 23.17 -5.91
#